data_AF-A0A0F4ZCR3-F1
#
_entry.id   AF-A0A0F4ZCR3-F1
#
_cell.length_a   1.000
_cell.length_b   1.000
_cell.length_c   1.000
_cell.angle_alpha   90.00
_cell.angle_beta   90.00
_cell.angle_gamma   90.00
#
_symmetry.space_group_name_H-M   'P 1'
#
loop_
_entity.id
_entity.type
_entity.pdbx_description
1 polymer ?
#
loop_
_entity_poly.entity_id
_entity_poly.type
_entity_poly.pdbx_seq_one_letter_code
_entity_poly.pdbx_strand_id
1 'polypeptide(L)'
;MFEPPKKRPRLDIEARQIPNDAFTVAWICPIDCELQAALRIVDETYRSPDARSNGDNNDYTLARIGHHKVVIFCVGECGTLLAATATEKVKHTFPNIEFYMLVGIAGGAPSKEHDIRLGDIVVSYPNGQSPGVIQYDLGKMESNGFVRIGVLKKPHKALLSVVNTLKASFDSINKASVFDLSPHQTDQEQQHLHYPSHLSDVLFQPQQPTDDTGRSSNLINRPPRESANPLIHYGTIASGDLVVKNQTFRDTIQKNDNILCFEMEAAGPMDSYQSLVIRGICDYADSVKNKDWQPYAASVATEYAKAVLARLPGSSSKPSKPAPYRLDEKEQKCLQLFRQASTTTSNASYEWCKDSVKKASEDTCKWLKSDPKFEQWLSANGTTLVITALPGCGHVITILDGLDECQKDDISILLERVSEHADGKSNVQYLVTSRPYESILMEVRSMFGDIKKAVPRRHGRAGRKD
;
A
#
# COMPACT_ATOMS: atom_id res chain seq x y z
N MET A 1 32.48 23.54 -38.40
CA MET A 1 31.50 24.43 -37.73
C MET A 1 30.83 23.56 -36.69
N PHE A 2 31.29 23.61 -35.44
CA PHE A 2 30.83 22.73 -34.37
C PHE A 2 29.48 23.26 -33.86
N GLU A 3 28.44 22.42 -33.87
CA GLU A 3 27.20 22.72 -33.15
C GLU A 3 27.52 22.85 -31.65
N PRO A 4 26.93 23.84 -30.96
CA PRO A 4 27.13 23.98 -29.53
C PRO A 4 26.47 22.80 -28.79
N PRO A 5 27.04 22.36 -27.66
CA PRO A 5 26.47 21.27 -26.87
C PRO A 5 25.04 21.62 -26.42
N LYS A 6 24.12 20.66 -26.54
CA LYS A 6 22.77 20.77 -25.95
C LYS A 6 22.93 21.04 -24.46
N LYS A 7 22.33 22.14 -24.01
CA LYS A 7 22.37 22.59 -22.62
C LYS A 7 21.81 21.49 -21.70
N ARG A 8 22.49 21.27 -20.57
CA ARG A 8 21.96 20.55 -19.38
C ARG A 8 20.51 20.99 -19.12
N PRO A 9 19.64 20.15 -18.55
CA PRO A 9 18.38 20.65 -17.99
C PRO A 9 18.77 21.72 -16.99
N ARG A 10 18.44 22.97 -17.30
CA ARG A 10 18.41 24.01 -16.27
C ARG A 10 17.41 23.50 -15.23
N LEU A 11 17.70 23.67 -13.94
CA LEU A 11 16.64 23.77 -12.96
C LEU A 11 15.75 24.92 -13.46
N ASP A 12 14.68 24.56 -14.16
CA ASP A 12 13.86 25.52 -14.87
C ASP A 12 13.24 26.45 -13.83
N ILE A 13 13.62 27.71 -13.91
CA ILE A 13 13.07 28.83 -13.12
C ILE A 13 11.55 28.99 -13.43
N GLU A 14 11.01 28.23 -14.39
CA GLU A 14 9.62 28.23 -14.82
C GLU A 14 8.94 26.85 -14.81
N ALA A 15 9.35 25.91 -13.94
CA ALA A 15 8.60 24.65 -13.79
C ALA A 15 7.10 24.95 -13.55
N ARG A 16 6.21 24.27 -14.28
CA ARG A 16 4.77 24.54 -14.23
C ARG A 16 4.17 24.05 -12.91
N GLN A 17 3.26 24.82 -12.32
CA GLN A 17 2.40 24.34 -11.23
C GLN A 17 1.27 23.48 -11.81
N ILE A 18 1.07 22.30 -11.25
CA ILE A 18 -0.01 21.39 -11.61
C ILE A 18 -0.81 21.08 -10.34
N PRO A 19 -2.16 21.10 -10.39
CA PRO A 19 -2.98 20.70 -9.26
C PRO A 19 -2.71 19.24 -8.84
N ASN A 20 -2.71 18.96 -7.54
CA ASN A 20 -2.46 17.61 -7.04
C ASN A 20 -3.45 16.56 -7.57
N ASP A 21 -4.68 16.96 -7.90
CA ASP A 21 -5.71 16.08 -8.46
C ASP A 21 -5.46 15.67 -9.93
N ALA A 22 -4.45 16.25 -10.59
CA ALA A 22 -4.10 15.90 -11.96
C ALA A 22 -3.12 14.72 -12.05
N PHE A 23 -2.59 14.24 -10.91
CA PHE A 23 -1.68 13.12 -10.81
C PHE A 23 -2.43 11.81 -10.59
N THR A 24 -2.06 10.78 -11.35
CA THR A 24 -2.78 9.50 -11.39
C THR A 24 -1.88 8.30 -11.08
N VAL A 25 -0.56 8.49 -11.08
CA VAL A 25 0.41 7.43 -10.82
C VAL A 25 1.30 7.81 -9.64
N ALA A 26 1.42 6.92 -8.66
CA ALA A 26 2.41 7.00 -7.60
C ALA A 26 3.55 6.01 -7.92
N TRP A 27 4.77 6.53 -7.99
CA TRP A 27 6.00 5.77 -8.20
C TRP A 27 6.81 5.78 -6.91
N ILE A 28 7.00 4.58 -6.35
CA ILE A 28 7.62 4.37 -5.04
C ILE A 28 9.04 3.88 -5.27
N CYS A 29 10.02 4.61 -4.76
CA CYS A 29 11.43 4.23 -4.75
C CYS A 29 11.91 4.07 -3.29
N PRO A 30 12.24 2.87 -2.83
CA PRO A 30 12.81 2.68 -1.49
C PRO A 30 14.14 3.41 -1.23
N ILE A 31 15.06 3.44 -2.21
CA ILE A 31 16.43 3.96 -2.00
C ILE A 31 16.94 4.89 -3.14
N ASP A 32 18.04 5.58 -2.88
CA ASP A 32 18.61 6.62 -3.74
C ASP A 32 18.92 6.17 -5.18
N CYS A 33 19.50 4.99 -5.38
CA CYS A 33 19.85 4.53 -6.73
C CYS A 33 18.61 4.23 -7.59
N GLU A 34 17.50 3.85 -6.94
CA GLU A 34 16.20 3.63 -7.58
C GLU A 34 15.53 4.96 -7.90
N LEU A 35 15.59 5.93 -6.99
CA LEU A 35 15.14 7.31 -7.27
C LEU A 35 15.92 7.91 -8.44
N GLN A 36 17.26 7.80 -8.43
CA GLN A 36 18.10 8.29 -9.52
C GLN A 36 17.73 7.65 -10.87
N ALA A 37 17.42 6.35 -10.90
CA ALA A 37 16.95 5.69 -12.11
C ALA A 37 15.61 6.27 -12.57
N ALA A 38 14.62 6.39 -11.68
CA ALA A 38 13.31 6.95 -11.99
C ALA A 38 13.39 8.39 -12.53
N LEU A 39 14.23 9.23 -11.92
CA LEU A 39 14.42 10.62 -12.34
C LEU A 39 15.07 10.77 -13.72
N ARG A 40 15.81 9.76 -14.20
CA ARG A 40 16.44 9.82 -15.54
C ARG A 40 15.45 9.63 -16.68
N ILE A 41 14.32 8.97 -16.44
CA ILE A 41 13.36 8.63 -17.50
C ILE A 41 12.20 9.61 -17.64
N VAL A 42 12.16 10.65 -16.80
CA VAL A 42 11.10 11.66 -16.80
C VAL A 42 11.20 12.56 -18.03
N ASP A 43 10.06 12.88 -18.63
CA ASP A 43 10.01 13.75 -19.80
C ASP A 43 9.93 15.23 -19.41
N GLU A 44 9.35 15.53 -18.25
CA GLU A 44 9.10 16.88 -17.73
C GLU A 44 8.95 16.83 -16.21
N THR A 45 9.44 17.85 -15.50
CA THR A 45 9.24 18.02 -14.04
C THR A 45 8.35 19.23 -13.74
N TYR A 46 7.62 19.16 -12.63
CA TYR A 46 6.69 20.18 -12.16
C TYR A 46 7.15 20.76 -10.83
N ARG A 47 6.57 21.91 -10.45
CA ARG A 47 6.77 22.46 -9.10
C ARG A 47 6.23 21.53 -8.03
N SER A 48 6.68 21.75 -6.79
CA SER A 48 6.19 21.06 -5.61
C SER A 48 4.66 21.14 -5.47
N PRO A 49 4.05 20.25 -4.67
CA PRO A 49 2.60 20.19 -4.49
C PRO A 49 2.00 21.54 -4.10
N ASP A 50 0.83 21.87 -4.65
CA ASP A 50 0.14 23.14 -4.36
C ASP A 50 -0.39 23.20 -2.91
N ALA A 51 -0.76 22.04 -2.37
CA ALA A 51 -1.02 21.82 -0.95
C ALA A 51 -0.42 20.48 -0.51
N ARG A 52 -0.09 20.37 0.78
CA ARG A 52 0.29 19.09 1.41
C ARG A 52 -0.70 18.78 2.53
N SER A 53 -1.02 17.50 2.69
CA SER A 53 -1.81 17.06 3.85
C SER A 53 -1.00 17.27 5.14
N ASN A 54 -1.68 17.55 6.26
CA ASN A 54 -1.01 17.75 7.54
C ASN A 54 -0.29 16.45 7.98
N GLY A 55 0.99 16.55 8.33
CA GLY A 55 1.83 15.39 8.69
C GLY A 55 2.44 14.62 7.52
N ASP A 56 2.21 15.06 6.28
CA ASP A 56 2.91 14.53 5.12
C ASP A 56 4.32 15.16 4.98
N ASN A 57 5.32 14.36 5.34
CA ASN A 57 6.73 14.73 5.33
C ASN A 57 7.49 14.09 4.16
N ASN A 58 6.79 13.43 3.23
CA ASN A 58 7.44 12.86 2.06
C ASN A 58 8.00 14.00 1.18
N ASP A 59 9.12 13.74 0.53
CA ASP A 59 9.59 14.59 -0.55
C ASP A 59 9.13 14.02 -1.90
N TYR A 60 8.59 14.90 -2.73
CA TYR A 60 7.91 14.53 -3.97
C TYR A 60 8.60 15.18 -5.16
N THR A 61 8.99 14.35 -6.13
CA THR A 61 9.23 14.82 -7.49
C THR A 61 7.96 14.62 -8.31
N LEU A 62 7.37 15.74 -8.73
CA LEU A 62 6.22 15.75 -9.62
C LEU A 62 6.71 15.77 -11.06
N ALA A 63 6.27 14.81 -11.87
CA ALA A 63 6.81 14.63 -13.21
C ALA A 63 5.76 14.14 -14.21
N ARG A 64 6.14 14.13 -15.48
CA ARG A 64 5.41 13.47 -16.57
C ARG A 64 6.28 12.38 -17.18
N ILE A 65 5.69 11.20 -17.38
CA ILE A 65 6.29 10.09 -18.13
C ILE A 65 5.26 9.66 -19.17
N GLY A 66 5.58 9.86 -20.45
CA GLY A 66 4.62 9.74 -21.53
C GLY A 66 3.44 10.69 -21.33
N HIS A 67 2.23 10.15 -21.27
CA HIS A 67 1.02 10.93 -21.05
C HIS A 67 0.52 10.88 -19.59
N HIS A 68 1.26 10.24 -18.68
CA HIS A 68 0.92 10.13 -17.26
C HIS A 68 1.62 11.21 -16.45
N LYS A 69 0.89 11.81 -15.50
CA LYS A 69 1.49 12.63 -14.45
C LYS A 69 1.75 11.76 -13.23
N VAL A 70 3.00 11.73 -12.82
CA VAL A 70 3.56 10.79 -11.87
C VAL A 70 4.07 11.55 -10.65
N VAL A 71 3.72 11.03 -9.46
CA VAL A 71 4.31 11.43 -8.18
C VAL A 71 5.40 10.41 -7.86
N ILE A 72 6.66 10.83 -7.95
CA ILE A 72 7.81 10.00 -7.57
C ILE A 72 8.22 10.39 -6.16
N PHE A 73 8.38 9.43 -5.25
CA PHE A 73 8.85 9.69 -3.90
C PHE A 73 9.79 8.60 -3.41
N CYS A 74 10.71 9.02 -2.55
CA CYS A 74 11.59 8.11 -1.81
C CYS A 74 11.00 7.82 -0.43
N VAL A 75 11.02 6.56 0.00
CA VAL A 75 10.61 6.20 1.38
C VAL A 75 11.67 6.68 2.39
N GLY A 76 12.94 6.76 1.98
CA GLY A 76 14.07 7.25 2.77
C GLY A 76 14.71 6.18 3.67
N GLU A 77 13.91 5.26 4.20
CA GLU A 77 14.35 4.09 4.96
C GLU A 77 13.65 2.82 4.43
N CYS A 78 14.36 1.68 4.46
CA CYS A 78 13.79 0.40 4.04
C CYS A 78 12.78 -0.13 5.07
N GLY A 79 11.79 -0.88 4.59
CA GLY A 79 10.84 -1.58 5.43
C GLY A 79 9.39 -1.41 5.00
N THR A 80 8.61 -2.44 5.27
CA THR A 80 7.21 -2.57 4.83
C THR A 80 6.31 -1.51 5.46
N LEU A 81 6.42 -1.27 6.76
CA LEU A 81 5.62 -0.27 7.49
C LEU A 81 5.87 1.17 6.99
N LEU A 82 7.13 1.51 6.75
CA LEU A 82 7.52 2.85 6.30
C LEU A 82 7.03 3.08 4.87
N ALA A 83 7.20 2.09 3.99
CA ALA A 83 6.65 2.15 2.63
C ALA A 83 5.13 2.29 2.64
N ALA A 84 4.41 1.55 3.49
CA ALA A 84 2.95 1.68 3.63
C ALA A 84 2.54 3.08 4.09
N THR A 85 3.19 3.61 5.13
CA THR A 85 2.90 4.92 5.70
C THR A 85 3.19 6.06 4.71
N ALA A 86 4.31 5.98 4.01
CA ALA A 86 4.65 6.95 2.97
C ALA A 86 3.62 6.91 1.82
N THR A 87 3.21 5.70 1.40
CA THR A 87 2.20 5.52 0.35
C THR A 87 0.83 6.05 0.76
N GLU A 88 0.41 5.85 2.01
CA GLU A 88 -0.84 6.39 2.56
C GLU A 88 -0.89 7.92 2.46
N LYS A 89 0.21 8.58 2.85
CA LYS A 89 0.33 10.04 2.78
C LYS A 89 0.21 10.58 1.36
N VAL A 90 0.76 9.86 0.38
CA VAL A 90 0.61 10.21 -1.05
C VAL A 90 -0.86 10.25 -1.45
N LYS A 91 -1.68 9.30 -0.99
CA LYS A 91 -3.12 9.28 -1.32
C LYS A 91 -3.88 10.49 -0.76
N HIS A 92 -3.48 10.98 0.41
CA HIS A 92 -4.08 12.18 1.00
C HIS A 92 -3.65 13.47 0.29
N THR A 93 -2.38 13.58 -0.11
CA THR A 93 -1.89 14.76 -0.82
C THR A 93 -2.34 14.77 -2.29
N PHE A 94 -2.41 13.61 -2.95
CA PHE A 94 -2.81 13.43 -4.35
C PHE A 94 -4.04 12.51 -4.44
N PRO A 95 -5.26 13.08 -4.39
CA PRO A 95 -6.49 12.29 -4.23
C PRO A 95 -6.80 11.36 -5.41
N ASN A 96 -6.34 11.71 -6.61
CA ASN A 96 -6.66 11.00 -7.86
C ASN A 96 -5.61 9.97 -8.28
N ILE A 97 -4.66 9.60 -7.41
CA ILE A 97 -3.79 8.46 -7.65
C ILE A 97 -4.65 7.20 -7.82
N GLU A 98 -4.48 6.55 -8.96
CA GLU A 98 -5.16 5.31 -9.37
C GLU A 98 -4.17 4.15 -9.42
N PHE A 99 -2.97 4.40 -9.95
CA PHE A 99 -1.95 3.36 -10.16
C PHE A 99 -0.77 3.56 -9.22
N TYR A 100 -0.36 2.48 -8.57
CA TYR A 100 0.81 2.44 -7.71
C TYR A 100 1.85 1.52 -8.34
N MET A 101 3.08 1.99 -8.45
CA MET A 101 4.20 1.23 -8.99
C MET A 101 5.36 1.29 -7.99
N LEU A 102 5.76 0.14 -7.47
CA LEU A 102 6.95 0.01 -6.65
C LEU A 102 8.07 -0.52 -7.54
N VAL A 103 9.02 0.34 -7.87
CA VAL A 103 10.06 0.06 -8.86
C VAL A 103 11.42 0.20 -8.20
N GLY A 104 12.24 -0.84 -8.30
CA GLY A 104 13.51 -0.83 -7.61
C GLY A 104 14.35 -2.06 -7.87
N ILE A 105 15.18 -2.44 -6.90
CA ILE A 105 16.10 -3.59 -6.96
C ILE A 105 15.67 -4.70 -6.01
N ALA A 106 16.16 -5.91 -6.25
CA ALA A 106 15.93 -7.09 -5.42
C ALA A 106 17.09 -8.08 -5.49
N GLY A 107 17.14 -8.99 -4.50
CA GLY A 107 17.99 -10.17 -4.52
C GLY A 107 17.29 -11.34 -5.23
N GLY A 108 17.87 -11.88 -6.30
CA GLY A 108 17.30 -12.97 -7.07
C GLY A 108 17.31 -14.31 -6.33
N ALA A 109 16.34 -15.17 -6.63
CA ALA A 109 16.25 -16.54 -6.15
C ALA A 109 16.21 -17.51 -7.35
N PRO A 110 17.37 -17.82 -7.97
CA PRO A 110 17.40 -18.68 -9.16
C PRO A 110 16.93 -20.10 -8.86
N SER A 111 16.27 -20.74 -9.82
CA SER A 111 15.84 -22.14 -9.77
C SER A 111 16.17 -22.87 -11.09
N LYS A 112 15.85 -24.16 -11.18
CA LYS A 112 16.01 -24.90 -12.43
C LYS A 112 15.05 -24.42 -13.51
N GLU A 113 13.87 -23.99 -13.11
CA GLU A 113 12.79 -23.49 -13.95
C GLU A 113 13.00 -22.02 -14.32
N HIS A 114 13.64 -21.26 -13.43
CA HIS A 114 13.89 -19.84 -13.57
C HIS A 114 15.39 -19.53 -13.40
N ASP A 115 16.12 -19.50 -14.52
CA ASP A 115 17.52 -19.04 -14.55
C ASP A 115 17.59 -17.52 -14.43
N ILE A 116 17.35 -17.01 -13.21
CA ILE A 116 17.40 -15.59 -12.87
C ILE A 116 18.86 -15.16 -12.78
N ARG A 117 19.20 -14.06 -13.44
CA ARG A 117 20.56 -13.49 -13.47
C ARG A 117 20.61 -12.04 -13.03
N LEU A 118 21.80 -11.57 -12.63
CA LEU A 118 22.02 -10.16 -12.34
C LEU A 118 21.68 -9.30 -13.57
N GLY A 119 20.95 -8.22 -13.34
CA GLY A 119 20.40 -7.39 -14.42
C GLY A 119 19.08 -7.87 -15.00
N ASP A 120 18.58 -9.06 -14.65
CA ASP A 120 17.21 -9.45 -15.03
C ASP A 120 16.15 -8.61 -14.32
N ILE A 121 14.94 -8.64 -14.86
CA ILE A 121 13.77 -7.95 -14.34
C ILE A 121 12.78 -8.99 -13.83
N VAL A 122 12.29 -8.81 -12.60
CA VAL A 122 11.18 -9.59 -12.04
C VAL A 122 9.97 -8.67 -11.89
N VAL A 123 8.82 -9.11 -12.39
CA VAL A 123 7.55 -8.39 -12.33
C VAL A 123 6.56 -9.20 -11.52
N SER A 124 5.94 -8.59 -10.51
CA SER A 124 4.92 -9.26 -9.69
C SER A 124 3.74 -9.68 -10.55
N TYR A 125 3.46 -10.99 -10.55
CA TYR A 125 2.43 -11.57 -11.40
C TYR A 125 1.68 -12.70 -10.68
N PRO A 126 0.35 -12.63 -10.57
CA PRO A 126 -0.44 -13.68 -9.94
C PRO A 126 -0.33 -15.02 -10.70
N ASN A 127 -0.07 -16.13 -9.99
CA ASN A 127 0.17 -17.45 -10.61
C ASN A 127 -0.68 -18.58 -9.99
N GLY A 128 -1.91 -18.27 -9.58
CA GLY A 128 -2.87 -19.24 -9.03
C GLY A 128 -2.62 -19.59 -7.55
N GLN A 129 -1.36 -19.64 -7.13
CA GLN A 129 -0.97 -19.88 -5.72
C GLN A 129 -0.54 -18.59 -5.00
N SER A 130 -0.14 -17.56 -5.75
CA SER A 130 0.28 -16.26 -5.22
C SER A 130 -0.46 -15.11 -5.91
N PRO A 131 -0.75 -14.00 -5.19
CA PRO A 131 -1.27 -12.77 -5.80
C PRO A 131 -0.17 -11.97 -6.53
N GLY A 132 1.06 -12.48 -6.60
CA GLY A 132 2.23 -11.85 -7.23
C GLY A 132 3.24 -11.31 -6.22
N VAL A 133 2.81 -11.04 -4.98
CA VAL A 133 3.68 -10.69 -3.85
C VAL A 133 3.21 -11.46 -2.62
N ILE A 134 4.14 -11.97 -1.84
CA ILE A 134 3.86 -12.58 -0.53
C ILE A 134 4.69 -11.87 0.54
N GLN A 135 4.19 -11.82 1.77
CA GLN A 135 5.00 -11.42 2.91
C GLN A 135 5.63 -12.67 3.54
N TYR A 136 6.91 -12.93 3.29
CA TYR A 136 7.52 -14.21 3.65
C TYR A 136 7.82 -14.37 5.15
N ASP A 137 7.90 -13.26 5.88
CA ASP A 137 8.20 -13.20 7.31
C ASP A 137 6.96 -12.97 8.21
N LEU A 138 5.77 -12.86 7.61
CA LEU A 138 4.50 -12.78 8.36
C LEU A 138 3.90 -14.17 8.58
N GLY A 139 3.93 -14.65 9.82
CA GLY A 139 3.48 -16.01 10.11
C GLY A 139 3.35 -16.31 11.58
N LYS A 140 3.06 -17.58 11.86
CA LYS A 140 3.00 -18.14 13.21
C LYS A 140 4.15 -19.12 13.37
N MET A 141 4.79 -19.09 14.53
CA MET A 141 5.72 -20.15 14.92
C MET A 141 4.93 -21.28 15.58
N GLU A 142 4.83 -22.42 14.89
CA GLU A 142 4.21 -23.65 15.37
C GLU A 142 5.28 -24.68 15.77
N SER A 143 4.88 -25.79 16.39
CA SER A 143 5.80 -26.84 16.85
C SER A 143 6.58 -27.51 15.70
N ASN A 144 6.05 -27.46 14.48
CA ASN A 144 6.66 -27.96 13.25
C ASN A 144 7.39 -26.88 12.44
N GLY A 145 7.44 -25.63 12.93
CA GLY A 145 8.14 -24.53 12.30
C GLY A 145 7.25 -23.32 11.97
N PHE A 146 7.79 -22.42 11.15
CA PHE A 146 7.11 -21.20 10.74
C PHE A 146 6.06 -21.48 9.66
N VAL A 147 4.83 -21.03 9.89
CA VAL A 147 3.72 -21.11 8.94
C VAL A 147 3.34 -19.69 8.51
N ARG A 148 3.56 -19.36 7.23
CA ARG A 148 3.16 -18.07 6.66
C ARG A 148 1.64 -17.88 6.76
N ILE A 149 1.21 -16.67 7.10
CA ILE A 149 -0.21 -16.27 7.09
C ILE A 149 -0.42 -14.99 6.26
N GLY A 150 -1.68 -14.68 5.99
CA GLY A 150 -2.06 -13.46 5.27
C GLY A 150 -2.02 -13.63 3.75
N VAL A 151 -2.73 -12.74 3.06
CA VAL A 151 -2.78 -12.65 1.60
C VAL A 151 -2.81 -11.18 1.23
N LEU A 152 -1.84 -10.75 0.43
CA LEU A 152 -1.75 -9.38 -0.07
C LEU A 152 -2.67 -9.18 -1.29
N LYS A 153 -2.95 -7.93 -1.64
CA LYS A 153 -3.68 -7.63 -2.87
C LYS A 153 -2.84 -8.01 -4.08
N LYS A 154 -3.52 -8.32 -5.18
CA LYS A 154 -2.88 -8.45 -6.50
C LYS A 154 -2.75 -7.08 -7.18
N PRO A 155 -1.83 -6.92 -8.15
CA PRO A 155 -1.71 -5.68 -8.91
C PRO A 155 -3.01 -5.27 -9.61
N HIS A 156 -3.16 -3.96 -9.85
CA HIS A 156 -4.37 -3.41 -10.49
C HIS A 156 -4.63 -4.07 -11.85
N LYS A 157 -5.91 -4.35 -12.16
CA LYS A 157 -6.28 -5.11 -13.37
C LYS A 157 -5.78 -4.44 -14.66
N ALA A 158 -5.80 -3.10 -14.72
CA ALA A 158 -5.29 -2.37 -15.88
C ALA A 158 -3.78 -2.58 -16.07
N LEU A 159 -3.00 -2.54 -14.98
CA LEU A 159 -1.57 -2.82 -15.00
C LEU A 159 -1.30 -4.27 -15.44
N LEU A 160 -2.05 -5.24 -14.91
CA LEU A 160 -1.94 -6.65 -15.34
C LEU A 160 -2.28 -6.85 -16.83
N SER A 161 -3.27 -6.12 -17.36
CA SER A 161 -3.60 -6.18 -18.79
C SER A 161 -2.45 -5.69 -19.66
N VAL A 162 -1.79 -4.60 -19.26
CA VAL A 162 -0.60 -4.10 -19.94
C VAL A 162 0.54 -5.10 -19.84
N VAL A 163 0.79 -5.66 -18.66
CA VAL A 163 1.81 -6.70 -18.45
C VAL A 163 1.57 -7.92 -19.34
N ASN A 164 0.33 -8.38 -19.49
CA ASN A 164 0.01 -9.50 -20.40
C ASN A 164 0.33 -9.16 -21.87
N THR A 165 0.06 -7.93 -22.28
CA THR A 165 0.34 -7.46 -23.65
C THR A 165 1.84 -7.38 -23.89
N LEU A 166 2.57 -6.83 -22.92
CA LEU A 166 4.02 -6.76 -22.93
C LEU A 166 4.62 -8.16 -23.02
N LYS A 167 4.23 -9.06 -22.11
CA LYS A 167 4.67 -10.46 -22.11
C LYS A 167 4.49 -11.13 -23.47
N ALA A 168 3.29 -11.04 -24.07
CA ALA A 168 3.04 -11.60 -25.41
C ALA A 168 3.91 -10.94 -26.51
N SER A 169 4.19 -9.64 -26.39
CA SER A 169 5.03 -8.92 -27.34
C SER A 169 6.51 -9.30 -27.23
N PHE A 170 7.03 -9.44 -26.01
CA PHE A 170 8.40 -9.90 -25.72
C PHE A 170 8.61 -11.37 -26.11
N ASP A 171 7.57 -12.20 -26.01
CA ASP A 171 7.63 -13.60 -26.46
C ASP A 171 7.62 -13.71 -28.01
N SER A 172 6.99 -12.75 -28.70
CA SER A 172 6.81 -12.75 -30.16
C SER A 172 7.93 -12.04 -30.93
N ILE A 173 8.53 -11.00 -30.35
CA ILE A 173 9.68 -10.30 -30.91
C ILE A 173 10.92 -11.11 -30.47
N ASN A 174 11.72 -11.60 -31.41
CA ASN A 174 13.02 -12.21 -31.12
C ASN A 174 13.71 -11.43 -29.99
N LYS A 175 14.15 -12.13 -28.93
CA LYS A 175 14.67 -11.65 -27.61
C LYS A 175 15.74 -10.53 -27.64
N ALA A 176 16.09 -10.01 -28.81
CA ALA A 176 17.14 -9.06 -29.08
C ALA A 176 16.72 -7.57 -29.07
N SER A 177 15.45 -7.18 -29.32
CA SER A 177 15.17 -5.79 -29.73
C SER A 177 14.20 -4.95 -28.89
N VAL A 178 13.61 -5.46 -27.81
CA VAL A 178 12.59 -4.65 -27.08
C VAL A 178 13.23 -3.71 -26.04
N PHE A 179 14.47 -4.00 -25.65
CA PHE A 179 15.33 -3.09 -24.92
C PHE A 179 16.56 -2.85 -25.77
N ASP A 180 16.45 -2.00 -26.79
CA ASP A 180 17.63 -1.38 -27.37
C ASP A 180 18.17 -0.36 -26.35
N LEU A 181 18.74 -0.90 -25.26
CA LEU A 181 19.61 -0.18 -24.35
C LEU A 181 21.02 -0.09 -24.96
N SER A 182 21.19 -0.31 -26.28
CA SER A 182 22.38 0.19 -26.93
C SER A 182 22.36 1.71 -26.75
N PRO A 183 23.44 2.28 -26.18
CA PRO A 183 23.44 3.65 -25.72
C PRO A 183 23.56 4.62 -26.90
N HIS A 184 22.49 4.77 -27.68
CA HIS A 184 22.39 5.79 -28.70
C HIS A 184 22.00 7.14 -28.06
N GLN A 185 22.92 7.76 -27.32
CA GLN A 185 23.15 9.22 -27.27
C GLN A 185 24.27 9.62 -26.27
N THR A 186 25.30 10.25 -26.83
CA THR A 186 26.36 11.14 -26.29
C THR A 186 27.17 10.75 -25.04
N ASP A 187 28.49 10.63 -25.26
CA ASP A 187 29.58 10.13 -24.40
C ASP A 187 29.84 10.83 -23.05
N GLN A 188 29.03 11.79 -22.60
CA GLN A 188 29.31 12.55 -21.37
C GLN A 188 28.39 12.24 -20.17
N GLU A 189 27.24 11.58 -20.37
CA GLU A 189 26.31 11.22 -19.27
C GLU A 189 26.39 9.74 -18.87
N GLN A 190 27.22 8.95 -19.56
CA GLN A 190 27.22 7.48 -19.50
C GLN A 190 28.14 6.84 -18.43
N GLN A 191 28.79 7.61 -17.55
CA GLN A 191 29.73 7.01 -16.59
C GLN A 191 29.07 6.13 -15.51
N HIS A 192 27.74 6.09 -15.40
CA HIS A 192 27.02 5.39 -14.31
C HIS A 192 25.96 4.36 -14.73
N LEU A 193 25.79 4.09 -16.04
CA LEU A 193 24.91 3.03 -16.59
C LEU A 193 25.73 1.85 -17.13
N HIS A 194 26.90 1.61 -16.54
CA HIS A 194 27.79 0.55 -16.99
C HIS A 194 27.20 -0.81 -16.64
N TYR A 195 26.78 -1.58 -17.64
CA TYR A 195 26.57 -3.01 -17.49
C TYR A 195 27.83 -3.61 -16.85
N PRO A 196 27.80 -4.13 -15.60
CA PRO A 196 29.02 -4.52 -14.87
C PRO A 196 29.81 -5.68 -15.48
N SER A 197 29.36 -6.20 -16.63
CA SER A 197 29.83 -7.37 -17.38
C SER A 197 29.18 -8.69 -16.94
N HIS A 198 29.04 -9.61 -17.90
CA HIS A 198 28.56 -10.97 -17.66
C HIS A 198 29.54 -11.80 -16.81
N LEU A 199 30.81 -11.39 -16.74
CA LEU A 199 31.82 -12.04 -15.90
C LEU A 199 31.62 -11.73 -14.41
N SER A 200 30.94 -10.61 -14.11
CA SER A 200 30.56 -10.21 -12.76
C SER A 200 29.22 -10.82 -12.31
N ASP A 201 28.60 -11.65 -13.15
CA ASP A 201 27.39 -12.40 -12.85
C ASP A 201 27.74 -13.79 -12.28
N VAL A 202 28.00 -13.81 -10.98
CA VAL A 202 28.53 -14.98 -10.27
C VAL A 202 27.50 -15.53 -9.29
N LEU A 203 27.14 -16.81 -9.45
CA LEU A 203 26.26 -17.54 -8.53
C LEU A 203 27.02 -18.69 -7.85
N PHE A 204 26.96 -18.74 -6.52
CA PHE A 204 27.63 -19.75 -5.73
C PHE A 204 26.73 -20.96 -5.44
N GLN A 205 27.32 -22.14 -5.30
CA GLN A 205 26.67 -23.31 -4.74
C GLN A 205 26.38 -23.08 -3.25
N PRO A 206 25.27 -23.65 -2.72
CA PRO A 206 25.01 -23.61 -1.28
C PRO A 206 26.21 -24.18 -0.54
N GLN A 207 26.80 -23.40 0.37
CA GLN A 207 27.93 -23.86 1.16
C GLN A 207 27.52 -25.13 1.93
N GLN A 208 28.15 -26.26 1.62
CA GLN A 208 28.29 -27.31 2.62
C GLN A 208 29.30 -26.81 3.66
N PRO A 209 29.08 -27.04 4.96
CA PRO A 209 30.02 -26.62 5.99
C PRO A 209 31.31 -27.43 5.81
N THR A 210 32.33 -26.83 5.19
CA THR A 210 33.67 -27.43 5.11
C THR A 210 34.74 -26.36 5.31
N ASP A 211 35.46 -26.50 6.41
CA ASP A 211 36.87 -26.23 6.70
C ASP A 211 37.63 -25.32 5.70
N ASP A 212 37.57 -24.02 5.99
CA ASP A 212 38.62 -22.98 5.88
C ASP A 212 39.55 -22.83 4.66
N THR A 213 39.38 -23.52 3.52
CA THR A 213 40.38 -23.41 2.42
C THR A 213 39.87 -23.27 0.98
N GLY A 214 38.55 -23.20 0.70
CA GLY A 214 38.05 -23.28 -0.68
C GLY A 214 36.98 -22.26 -1.08
N ARG A 215 37.32 -20.96 -1.21
CA ARG A 215 36.36 -19.95 -1.74
C ARG A 215 36.15 -20.00 -3.26
N SER A 216 37.04 -20.67 -4.01
CA SER A 216 37.10 -20.61 -5.48
C SER A 216 36.51 -21.82 -6.22
N SER A 217 36.14 -22.91 -5.53
CA SER A 217 35.63 -24.14 -6.16
C SER A 217 34.09 -24.26 -6.24
N ASN A 218 33.35 -23.31 -5.68
CA ASN A 218 31.91 -23.46 -5.41
C ASN A 218 31.03 -22.64 -6.37
N LEU A 219 31.45 -22.45 -7.63
CA LEU A 219 30.65 -21.70 -8.62
C LEU A 219 29.65 -22.60 -9.33
N ILE A 220 28.42 -22.12 -9.52
CA ILE A 220 27.45 -22.79 -10.39
C ILE A 220 27.78 -22.43 -11.83
N ASN A 221 28.24 -23.41 -12.60
CA ASN A 221 28.43 -23.25 -14.04
C ASN A 221 27.05 -23.16 -14.72
N ARG A 222 26.77 -22.03 -15.36
CA ARG A 222 25.51 -21.78 -16.09
C ARG A 222 25.82 -21.61 -17.57
N PRO A 223 25.00 -22.15 -18.49
CA PRO A 223 25.20 -21.96 -19.93
C PRO A 223 25.25 -20.47 -20.29
N PRO A 224 26.06 -20.06 -21.28
CA PRO A 224 26.00 -18.70 -21.79
C PRO A 224 24.61 -18.41 -22.36
N ARG A 225 24.11 -17.19 -22.14
CA ARG A 225 22.88 -16.72 -22.80
C ARG A 225 23.19 -16.29 -24.23
N GLU A 226 22.20 -16.41 -25.10
CA GLU A 226 22.28 -15.97 -26.50
C GLU A 226 22.49 -14.47 -26.65
N SER A 227 22.08 -13.67 -25.66
CA SER A 227 22.31 -12.22 -25.62
C SER A 227 22.62 -11.73 -24.21
N ALA A 228 23.20 -10.53 -24.13
CA ALA A 228 23.43 -9.81 -22.87
C ALA A 228 22.18 -9.04 -22.38
N ASN A 229 21.06 -9.09 -23.11
CA ASN A 229 19.85 -8.38 -22.70
C ASN A 229 19.26 -8.98 -21.41
N PRO A 230 18.73 -8.14 -20.50
CA PRO A 230 17.91 -8.58 -19.39
C PRO A 230 16.77 -9.49 -19.82
N LEU A 231 16.57 -10.60 -19.10
CA LEU A 231 15.33 -11.38 -19.21
C LEU A 231 14.30 -10.86 -18.22
N ILE A 232 13.02 -11.02 -18.60
CA ILE A 232 11.89 -10.61 -17.78
C ILE A 232 11.20 -11.85 -17.24
N HIS A 233 11.12 -11.96 -15.92
CA HIS A 233 10.48 -13.05 -15.21
C HIS A 233 9.18 -12.55 -14.55
N TYR A 234 8.12 -13.35 -14.64
CA TYR A 234 6.80 -12.99 -14.13
C TYR A 234 6.37 -14.00 -13.08
N GLY A 235 6.18 -13.57 -11.83
CA GLY A 235 5.78 -14.49 -10.77
C GLY A 235 5.77 -13.86 -9.38
N THR A 236 6.03 -14.70 -8.37
CA THR A 236 5.95 -14.31 -6.96
C THR A 236 7.22 -13.57 -6.51
N ILE A 237 7.03 -12.40 -5.91
CA ILE A 237 8.07 -11.65 -5.20
C ILE A 237 7.88 -11.85 -3.68
N ALA A 238 8.96 -12.16 -2.96
CA ALA A 238 8.96 -12.29 -1.51
C ALA A 238 9.33 -10.96 -0.86
N SER A 239 8.41 -10.40 -0.09
CA SER A 239 8.57 -9.14 0.63
C SER A 239 8.68 -9.35 2.13
N GLY A 240 9.51 -8.57 2.83
CA GLY A 240 9.63 -8.64 4.28
C GLY A 240 10.73 -7.72 4.81
N ASP A 241 10.81 -7.52 6.12
CA ASP A 241 11.73 -6.54 6.73
C ASP A 241 13.16 -7.06 6.90
N LEU A 242 13.45 -8.31 6.53
CA LEU A 242 14.79 -8.89 6.63
C LEU A 242 15.59 -8.71 5.33
N VAL A 243 16.83 -8.24 5.46
CA VAL A 243 17.82 -8.32 4.37
C VAL A 243 18.31 -9.76 4.27
N VAL A 244 17.84 -10.51 3.27
CA VAL A 244 18.27 -11.89 3.07
C VAL A 244 19.71 -11.94 2.55
N LYS A 245 20.58 -12.60 3.34
CA LYS A 245 22.00 -12.86 3.05
C LYS A 245 22.38 -14.32 3.30
N ASN A 246 21.44 -15.22 3.08
CA ASN A 246 21.55 -16.62 3.45
C ASN A 246 20.97 -17.47 2.31
N GLN A 247 21.87 -18.14 1.58
CA GLN A 247 21.51 -18.99 0.45
C GLN A 247 20.60 -20.16 0.85
N THR A 248 20.86 -20.83 1.97
CA THR A 248 20.01 -21.94 2.45
C THR A 248 18.59 -21.47 2.75
N PHE A 249 18.46 -20.31 3.39
CA PHE A 249 17.16 -19.69 3.65
C PHE A 249 16.48 -19.30 2.34
N ARG A 250 17.19 -18.60 1.44
CA ARG A 250 16.71 -18.24 0.10
C ARG A 250 16.17 -19.44 -0.66
N ASP A 251 16.96 -20.51 -0.75
CA ASP A 251 16.61 -21.72 -1.49
C ASP A 251 15.43 -22.47 -0.84
N THR A 252 15.31 -22.41 0.49
CA THR A 252 14.16 -22.99 1.21
C THR A 252 12.86 -22.27 0.85
N ILE A 253 12.84 -20.93 0.90
CA ILE A 253 11.66 -20.14 0.54
C ILE A 253 11.37 -20.26 -0.97
N GLN A 254 12.40 -20.22 -1.81
CA GLN A 254 12.27 -20.46 -3.26
C GLN A 254 11.56 -21.78 -3.54
N LYS A 255 12.00 -22.86 -2.89
CA LYS A 255 11.40 -24.19 -3.10
C LYS A 255 9.97 -24.30 -2.57
N ASN A 256 9.68 -23.69 -1.41
CA ASN A 256 8.37 -23.79 -0.77
C ASN A 256 7.31 -22.92 -1.46
N ASP A 257 7.70 -21.74 -1.93
CA ASP A 257 6.77 -20.69 -2.37
C ASP A 257 6.92 -20.30 -3.84
N ASN A 258 7.87 -20.91 -4.54
CA ASN A 258 8.19 -20.62 -5.93
C ASN A 258 8.39 -19.11 -6.18
N ILE A 259 9.15 -18.47 -5.29
CA ILE A 259 9.50 -17.05 -5.41
C ILE A 259 10.61 -16.85 -6.44
N LEU A 260 10.66 -15.66 -7.02
CA LEU A 260 11.68 -15.26 -7.99
C LEU A 260 12.73 -14.33 -7.39
N CYS A 261 12.36 -13.52 -6.40
CA CYS A 261 13.29 -12.62 -5.73
C CYS A 261 12.79 -12.20 -4.34
N PHE A 262 13.71 -11.62 -3.56
CA PHE A 262 13.49 -10.99 -2.27
C PHE A 262 13.66 -9.48 -2.34
N GLU A 263 12.73 -8.74 -1.77
CA GLU A 263 12.78 -7.28 -1.55
C GLU A 263 12.12 -6.91 -0.22
N MET A 264 12.12 -5.62 0.17
CA MET A 264 11.87 -5.23 1.56
C MET A 264 10.69 -4.28 1.80
N GLU A 265 9.92 -3.91 0.77
CA GLU A 265 8.92 -2.85 0.92
C GLU A 265 7.53 -3.27 0.48
N ALA A 266 7.40 -4.09 -0.55
CA ALA A 266 6.13 -4.32 -1.24
C ALA A 266 4.97 -4.77 -0.34
N ALA A 267 5.23 -5.61 0.67
CA ALA A 267 4.17 -6.13 1.54
C ALA A 267 3.35 -5.02 2.21
N GLY A 268 3.98 -3.89 2.55
CA GLY A 268 3.29 -2.75 3.15
C GLY A 268 2.27 -2.12 2.20
N PRO A 269 2.70 -1.47 1.11
CA PRO A 269 1.78 -0.88 0.15
C PRO A 269 0.80 -1.88 -0.46
N MET A 270 1.19 -3.15 -0.67
CA MET A 270 0.35 -4.18 -1.27
C MET A 270 -0.82 -4.63 -0.38
N ASP A 271 -0.82 -4.34 0.91
CA ASP A 271 -1.94 -4.64 1.80
C ASP A 271 -3.14 -3.73 1.49
N SER A 272 -2.88 -2.44 1.29
CA SER A 272 -3.92 -1.42 1.04
C SER A 272 -4.10 -1.10 -0.45
N TYR A 273 -3.03 -1.17 -1.25
CA TYR A 273 -2.97 -0.65 -2.62
C TYR A 273 -2.65 -1.76 -3.62
N GLN A 274 -3.32 -1.74 -4.78
CA GLN A 274 -3.12 -2.73 -5.84
C GLN A 274 -1.88 -2.39 -6.71
N SER A 275 -0.71 -2.35 -6.07
CA SER A 275 0.53 -1.92 -6.71
C SER A 275 1.08 -2.95 -7.70
N LEU A 276 1.73 -2.50 -8.77
CA LEU A 276 2.61 -3.33 -9.57
C LEU A 276 4.03 -3.22 -9.02
N VAL A 277 4.69 -4.35 -8.79
CA VAL A 277 6.05 -4.39 -8.25
C VAL A 277 7.00 -4.86 -9.34
N ILE A 278 8.04 -4.07 -9.62
CA ILE A 278 9.01 -4.32 -10.68
C ILE A 278 10.40 -4.21 -10.07
N ARG A 279 11.17 -5.29 -10.11
CA ARG A 279 12.48 -5.38 -9.45
C ARG A 279 13.56 -5.79 -10.43
N GLY A 280 14.63 -5.00 -10.50
CA GLY A 280 15.87 -5.39 -11.16
C GLY A 280 16.74 -6.21 -10.21
N ILE A 281 17.35 -7.28 -10.69
CA ILE A 281 18.15 -8.17 -9.84
C ILE A 281 19.57 -7.64 -9.69
N CYS A 282 19.97 -7.29 -8.47
CA CYS A 282 21.29 -6.73 -8.17
C CYS A 282 22.21 -7.65 -7.35
N ASP A 283 21.65 -8.67 -6.71
CA ASP A 283 22.40 -9.72 -6.00
C ASP A 283 21.58 -11.01 -5.98
N TYR A 284 22.05 -12.06 -5.30
CA TYR A 284 21.37 -13.35 -5.23
C TYR A 284 20.82 -13.70 -3.84
N ALA A 285 20.54 -12.72 -2.99
CA ALA A 285 20.07 -12.93 -1.61
C ALA A 285 20.95 -13.92 -0.80
N ASP A 286 22.23 -14.02 -1.16
CA ASP A 286 23.24 -14.82 -0.47
C ASP A 286 24.19 -13.90 0.31
N SER A 287 25.25 -14.48 0.86
CA SER A 287 26.23 -13.74 1.65
C SER A 287 27.10 -12.79 0.81
N VAL A 288 27.07 -12.90 -0.53
CA VAL A 288 27.90 -12.11 -1.44
C VAL A 288 27.04 -11.01 -2.07
N LYS A 289 27.16 -9.81 -1.51
CA LYS A 289 26.51 -8.62 -2.07
C LYS A 289 27.44 -7.94 -3.07
N ASN A 290 26.94 -7.71 -4.29
CA ASN A 290 27.62 -6.90 -5.30
C ASN A 290 26.83 -5.60 -5.52
N LYS A 291 27.35 -4.48 -5.01
CA LYS A 291 26.68 -3.18 -5.13
C LYS A 291 26.80 -2.58 -6.54
N ASP A 292 27.75 -3.04 -7.35
CA ASP A 292 28.01 -2.49 -8.69
C ASP A 292 26.84 -2.72 -9.65
N TRP A 293 26.02 -3.74 -9.37
CA TRP A 293 24.82 -4.03 -10.15
C TRP A 293 23.62 -3.16 -9.80
N GLN A 294 23.60 -2.49 -8.65
CA GLN A 294 22.40 -1.73 -8.22
C GLN A 294 21.99 -0.64 -9.22
N PRO A 295 22.89 0.21 -9.74
CA PRO A 295 22.50 1.25 -10.71
C PRO A 295 21.94 0.67 -12.02
N TYR A 296 22.57 -0.39 -12.53
CA TYR A 296 22.12 -1.06 -13.76
C TYR A 296 20.76 -1.75 -13.54
N ALA A 297 20.63 -2.54 -12.47
CA ALA A 297 19.40 -3.23 -12.09
C ALA A 297 18.23 -2.26 -11.89
N ALA A 298 18.45 -1.14 -11.18
CA ALA A 298 17.45 -0.10 -11.02
C ALA A 298 17.04 0.53 -12.36
N SER A 299 17.99 0.75 -13.27
CA SER A 299 17.73 1.31 -14.59
C SER A 299 16.86 0.40 -15.45
N VAL A 300 17.18 -0.89 -15.55
CA VAL A 300 16.40 -1.82 -16.40
C VAL A 300 14.99 -2.03 -15.86
N ALA A 301 14.81 -2.05 -14.53
CA ALA A 301 13.48 -2.09 -13.90
C ALA A 301 12.66 -0.84 -14.22
N THR A 302 13.31 0.32 -14.17
CA THR A 302 12.72 1.63 -14.50
C THR A 302 12.31 1.70 -15.98
N GLU A 303 13.13 1.19 -16.89
CA GLU A 303 12.82 1.14 -18.32
C GLU A 303 11.62 0.22 -18.63
N TYR A 304 11.54 -0.94 -17.98
CA TYR A 304 10.34 -1.78 -18.07
C TYR A 304 9.10 -1.08 -17.52
N ALA A 305 9.21 -0.38 -16.39
CA ALA A 305 8.12 0.41 -15.83
C ALA A 305 7.68 1.55 -16.77
N LYS A 306 8.62 2.21 -17.47
CA LYS A 306 8.30 3.18 -18.53
C LYS A 306 7.50 2.54 -19.67
N ALA A 307 7.89 1.33 -20.10
CA ALA A 307 7.16 0.58 -21.13
C ALA A 307 5.73 0.20 -20.68
N VAL A 308 5.53 -0.09 -19.38
CA VAL A 308 4.18 -0.26 -18.80
C VAL A 308 3.39 1.04 -18.91
N LEU A 309 3.93 2.17 -18.46
CA LEU A 309 3.24 3.46 -18.52
C LEU A 309 2.93 3.91 -19.95
N ALA A 310 3.81 3.64 -20.92
CA ALA A 310 3.60 3.98 -22.32
C ALA A 310 2.37 3.27 -22.93
N ARG A 311 2.06 2.06 -22.45
CA ARG A 311 0.90 1.27 -22.89
C ARG A 311 -0.34 1.45 -22.03
N LEU A 312 -0.17 1.86 -20.77
CA LEU A 312 -1.27 2.11 -19.87
C LEU A 312 -2.10 3.28 -20.43
N PRO A 313 -3.42 3.12 -20.66
CA PRO A 313 -4.23 4.20 -21.21
C PRO A 313 -4.17 5.43 -20.32
N GLY A 314 -3.96 6.59 -20.92
CA GLY A 314 -4.02 7.85 -20.20
C GLY A 314 -5.42 8.08 -19.67
N SER A 315 -5.49 8.63 -18.46
CA SER A 315 -6.72 9.25 -17.96
C SER A 315 -7.07 10.43 -18.89
N SER A 316 -7.76 10.13 -20.00
CA SER A 316 -8.51 11.11 -20.80
C SER A 316 -9.84 11.47 -20.14
N SER A 317 -10.17 10.82 -19.03
CA SER A 317 -11.20 11.32 -18.12
C SER A 317 -10.76 12.68 -17.62
N LYS A 318 -11.47 13.72 -18.07
CA LYS A 318 -11.81 14.84 -17.17
C LYS A 318 -12.09 14.19 -15.82
N PRO A 319 -11.51 14.65 -14.71
CA PRO A 319 -11.81 14.08 -13.42
C PRO A 319 -13.32 13.99 -13.35
N SER A 320 -13.85 12.76 -13.35
CA SER A 320 -15.15 12.58 -12.78
C SER A 320 -14.87 12.91 -11.34
N LYS A 321 -15.03 14.19 -10.98
CA LYS A 321 -15.38 14.52 -9.61
C LYS A 321 -16.42 13.45 -9.29
N PRO A 322 -16.26 12.59 -8.27
CA PRO A 322 -17.45 12.00 -7.69
C PRO A 322 -18.35 13.22 -7.50
N ALA A 323 -19.49 13.24 -8.21
CA ALA A 323 -20.31 14.45 -8.32
C ALA A 323 -20.34 15.02 -6.90
N PRO A 324 -19.78 16.24 -6.66
CA PRO A 324 -19.62 16.72 -5.31
C PRO A 324 -20.99 16.53 -4.70
N TYR A 325 -21.09 15.68 -3.67
CA TYR A 325 -22.38 15.37 -3.08
C TYR A 325 -22.97 16.72 -2.74
N ARG A 326 -23.92 17.16 -3.57
CA ARG A 326 -24.41 18.52 -3.51
C ARG A 326 -25.44 18.42 -2.42
N LEU A 327 -24.90 18.51 -1.21
CA LEU A 327 -25.64 18.58 0.02
C LEU A 327 -26.82 19.50 -0.28
N ASP A 328 -28.03 18.98 -0.16
CA ASP A 328 -29.20 19.81 -0.31
C ASP A 328 -29.18 20.93 0.75
N GLU A 329 -30.05 21.92 0.67
CA GLU A 329 -30.03 23.04 1.64
C GLU A 329 -30.14 22.55 3.10
N LYS A 330 -30.77 21.40 3.33
CA LYS A 330 -30.95 20.79 4.64
C LYS A 330 -29.64 20.15 5.11
N GLU A 331 -28.96 19.44 4.23
CA GLU A 331 -27.67 18.79 4.50
C GLU A 331 -26.52 19.81 4.60
N GLN A 332 -26.56 20.90 3.82
CA GLN A 332 -25.62 22.02 3.97
C GLN A 332 -25.77 22.68 5.33
N LYS A 333 -27.02 22.90 5.79
CA LYS A 333 -27.30 23.40 7.14
C LYS A 333 -26.78 22.43 8.22
N CYS A 334 -26.99 21.13 8.06
CA CYS A 334 -26.47 20.13 8.98
C CYS A 334 -24.94 20.13 9.03
N LEU A 335 -24.25 20.22 7.89
CA LEU A 335 -22.79 20.25 7.84
C LEU A 335 -22.20 21.57 8.38
N GLN A 336 -22.91 22.69 8.22
CA GLN A 336 -22.50 23.98 8.77
C GLN A 336 -22.51 23.99 10.30
N LEU A 337 -23.41 23.21 10.92
CA LEU A 337 -23.47 23.01 12.37
C LEU A 337 -22.26 22.22 12.90
N PHE A 338 -21.67 21.33 12.09
CA PHE A 338 -20.45 20.60 12.46
C PHE A 338 -19.15 21.36 12.15
N ARG A 339 -19.18 22.39 11.29
CA ARG A 339 -17.99 23.14 10.82
C ARG A 339 -17.58 24.33 11.69
N GLN A 340 -18.23 24.61 12.81
CA GLN A 340 -17.84 25.72 13.70
C GLN A 340 -16.66 25.40 14.63
N ALA A 341 -15.56 24.92 14.04
CA ALA A 341 -14.22 25.06 14.62
C ALA A 341 -13.26 25.39 13.48
N SER A 342 -13.39 26.61 12.95
CA SER A 342 -12.44 27.15 11.98
C SER A 342 -11.10 27.38 12.67
N THR A 343 -10.02 26.93 12.05
CA THR A 343 -8.61 26.94 12.49
C THR A 343 -7.97 28.32 12.67
N THR A 344 -8.76 29.36 12.97
CA THR A 344 -8.26 30.74 13.12
C THR A 344 -8.56 31.36 14.48
N THR A 345 -9.09 30.60 15.44
CA THR A 345 -9.26 31.08 16.81
C THR A 345 -8.78 30.00 17.77
N SER A 346 -7.61 30.23 18.37
CA SER A 346 -7.30 29.61 19.65
C SER A 346 -8.44 29.96 20.61
N ASN A 347 -9.12 28.94 21.15
CA ASN A 347 -10.24 28.99 22.11
C ASN A 347 -11.66 28.78 21.56
N ALA A 348 -11.92 27.71 20.83
CA ALA A 348 -13.23 27.06 20.93
C ALA A 348 -13.10 25.89 21.92
N SER A 349 -13.24 26.17 23.22
CA SER A 349 -13.37 25.09 24.21
C SER A 349 -14.70 24.38 24.02
N TYR A 350 -14.78 23.13 24.47
CA TYR A 350 -16.02 22.35 24.42
C TYR A 350 -17.19 23.09 25.10
N GLU A 351 -16.94 23.83 26.19
CA GLU A 351 -17.97 24.66 26.84
C GLU A 351 -18.55 25.71 25.90
N TRP A 352 -17.71 26.34 25.06
CA TRP A 352 -18.18 27.32 24.09
C TRP A 352 -19.11 26.70 23.04
N CYS A 353 -18.81 25.49 22.55
CA CYS A 353 -19.70 24.78 21.62
C CYS A 353 -21.00 24.34 22.29
N LYS A 354 -20.96 23.81 23.52
CA LYS A 354 -22.13 23.40 24.30
C LYS A 354 -23.08 24.56 24.57
N ASP A 355 -22.55 25.72 24.93
CA ASP A 355 -23.32 26.93 25.24
C ASP A 355 -23.79 27.68 23.98
N SER A 356 -23.18 27.41 22.82
CA SER A 356 -23.54 28.00 21.52
C SER A 356 -24.57 27.20 20.72
N VAL A 357 -24.91 25.97 21.13
CA VAL A 357 -26.08 25.25 20.60
C VAL A 357 -27.32 26.04 21.02
N LYS A 358 -27.90 26.79 20.08
CA LYS A 358 -29.19 27.48 20.28
C LYS A 358 -30.19 26.51 20.91
N LYS A 359 -31.00 27.01 21.86
CA LYS A 359 -32.13 26.30 22.51
C LYS A 359 -32.71 25.28 21.54
N ALA A 360 -32.70 24.01 21.94
CA ALA A 360 -33.22 22.91 21.15
C ALA A 360 -34.51 23.34 20.43
N SER A 361 -34.60 23.08 19.12
CA SER A 361 -35.82 23.35 18.36
C SER A 361 -36.99 22.72 19.12
N GLU A 362 -38.03 23.52 19.41
CA GLU A 362 -39.11 23.14 20.33
C GLU A 362 -39.74 21.78 19.98
N ASP A 363 -39.67 21.36 18.72
CA ASP A 363 -40.27 20.12 18.23
C ASP A 363 -39.35 18.89 18.23
N THR A 364 -38.05 19.07 18.52
CA THR A 364 -37.09 17.97 18.52
C THR A 364 -37.45 16.93 19.57
N CYS A 365 -37.64 15.69 19.11
CA CYS A 365 -38.04 14.54 19.92
C CYS A 365 -39.39 14.69 20.66
N LYS A 366 -40.26 15.64 20.26
CA LYS A 366 -41.61 15.77 20.86
C LYS A 366 -42.40 14.46 20.76
N TRP A 367 -42.37 13.80 19.59
CA TRP A 367 -43.05 12.53 19.38
C TRP A 367 -42.64 11.44 20.37
N LEU A 368 -41.37 11.41 20.78
CA LEU A 368 -40.86 10.46 21.76
C LEU A 368 -41.27 10.87 23.16
N LYS A 369 -41.16 12.16 23.49
CA LYS A 369 -41.57 12.70 24.80
C LYS A 369 -43.07 12.57 25.06
N SER A 370 -43.88 12.53 24.01
CA SER A 370 -45.33 12.31 24.07
C SER A 370 -45.73 10.84 23.95
N ASP A 371 -44.78 9.90 23.79
CA ASP A 371 -45.10 8.48 23.74
C ASP A 371 -45.40 7.97 25.16
N PRO A 372 -46.58 7.34 25.40
CA PRO A 372 -46.95 6.87 26.73
C PRO A 372 -45.95 5.89 27.35
N LYS A 373 -45.24 5.10 26.53
CA LYS A 373 -44.19 4.18 27.00
C LYS A 373 -42.94 4.93 27.46
N PHE A 374 -42.61 6.03 26.79
CA PHE A 374 -41.51 6.90 27.19
C PHE A 374 -41.84 7.66 28.48
N GLU A 375 -43.05 8.21 28.62
CA GLU A 375 -43.48 8.86 29.87
C GLU A 375 -43.52 7.87 31.05
N GLN A 376 -44.05 6.66 30.81
CA GLN A 376 -44.07 5.60 31.82
C GLN A 376 -42.63 5.21 32.24
N TRP A 377 -41.72 5.03 31.28
CA TRP A 377 -40.31 4.76 31.55
C TRP A 377 -39.64 5.90 32.31
N LEU A 378 -39.86 7.15 31.89
CA LEU A 378 -39.26 8.34 32.51
C LEU A 378 -39.68 8.49 33.98
N SER A 379 -40.91 8.09 34.31
CA SER A 379 -41.42 8.08 35.69
C SER A 379 -40.97 6.88 36.53
N ALA A 380 -40.40 5.84 35.89
CA ALA A 380 -40.03 4.59 36.53
C ALA A 380 -38.52 4.52 36.81
N ASN A 381 -38.14 4.60 38.09
CA ASN A 381 -36.74 4.54 38.49
C ASN A 381 -36.11 3.19 38.11
N GLY A 382 -35.04 3.23 37.31
CA GLY A 382 -34.24 2.06 37.00
C GLY A 382 -34.90 1.07 36.03
N THR A 383 -35.77 1.49 35.12
CA THR A 383 -36.29 0.61 34.05
C THR A 383 -35.59 0.88 32.71
N THR A 384 -35.65 -0.04 31.74
CA THR A 384 -35.04 0.11 30.40
C THR A 384 -36.14 0.26 29.35
N LEU A 385 -36.09 1.32 28.55
CA LEU A 385 -37.00 1.51 27.42
C LEU A 385 -36.44 0.82 26.18
N VAL A 386 -37.04 -0.30 25.78
CA VAL A 386 -36.66 -1.00 24.55
C VAL A 386 -37.46 -0.45 23.38
N ILE A 387 -36.77 0.22 22.46
CA ILE A 387 -37.35 0.70 21.20
C ILE A 387 -37.00 -0.33 20.12
N THR A 388 -37.98 -1.14 19.73
CA THR A 388 -37.79 -2.18 18.70
C THR A 388 -38.00 -1.61 17.30
N ALA A 389 -37.10 -1.92 16.37
CA ALA A 389 -37.31 -1.68 14.95
C ALA A 389 -38.37 -2.64 14.37
N LEU A 390 -38.98 -2.30 13.23
CA LEU A 390 -39.97 -3.14 12.56
C LEU A 390 -39.39 -4.53 12.18
N PRO A 391 -40.22 -5.59 12.08
CA PRO A 391 -39.75 -6.87 11.59
C PRO A 391 -39.08 -6.74 10.21
N GLY A 392 -37.84 -7.21 10.07
CA GLY A 392 -37.09 -7.17 8.80
C GLY A 392 -36.02 -6.07 8.67
N CYS A 393 -35.79 -5.24 9.70
CA CYS A 393 -34.81 -4.14 9.65
C CYS A 393 -33.32 -4.57 9.61
N GLY A 394 -33.01 -5.86 9.65
CA GLY A 394 -31.64 -6.36 9.65
C GLY A 394 -30.91 -6.07 10.98
N HIS A 395 -29.61 -5.84 10.92
CA HIS A 395 -28.80 -5.50 12.09
C HIS A 395 -29.06 -4.05 12.52
N VAL A 396 -29.32 -3.85 13.80
CA VAL A 396 -29.50 -2.54 14.43
C VAL A 396 -28.23 -2.19 15.18
N ILE A 397 -27.63 -1.03 14.87
CA ILE A 397 -26.46 -0.53 15.59
C ILE A 397 -26.91 0.58 16.54
N THR A 398 -26.72 0.38 17.83
CA THR A 398 -26.99 1.36 18.88
C THR A 398 -25.68 2.05 19.25
N ILE A 399 -25.64 3.38 19.14
CA ILE A 399 -24.47 4.18 19.50
C ILE A 399 -24.71 4.79 20.89
N LEU A 400 -23.82 4.49 21.83
CA LEU A 400 -23.77 5.10 23.16
C LEU A 400 -22.58 6.04 23.20
N ASP A 401 -22.86 7.35 23.16
CA ASP A 401 -21.84 8.40 23.14
C ASP A 401 -21.81 9.18 24.46
N GLY A 402 -20.64 9.70 24.81
CA GLY A 402 -20.46 10.55 25.99
C GLY A 402 -20.54 9.80 27.32
N LEU A 403 -20.07 8.54 27.38
CA LEU A 403 -20.02 7.78 28.65
C LEU A 403 -19.27 8.52 29.76
N ASP A 404 -18.24 9.29 29.39
CA ASP A 404 -17.47 10.11 30.31
C ASP A 404 -18.24 11.29 30.92
N GLU A 405 -19.44 11.60 30.41
CA GLU A 405 -20.34 12.59 30.98
C GLU A 405 -21.37 11.99 31.95
N CYS A 406 -21.45 10.66 32.05
CA CYS A 406 -22.33 9.98 32.99
C CYS A 406 -21.76 10.01 34.42
N GLN A 407 -22.62 10.00 35.44
CA GLN A 407 -22.14 9.79 36.81
C GLN A 407 -21.55 8.39 36.94
N LYS A 408 -20.54 8.24 37.80
CA LYS A 408 -19.79 6.99 37.92
C LYS A 408 -20.67 5.77 38.22
N ASP A 409 -21.69 5.96 39.06
CA ASP A 409 -22.63 4.89 39.41
C ASP A 409 -23.60 4.56 38.26
N ASP A 410 -23.93 5.54 37.41
CA ASP A 410 -24.80 5.37 36.25
C ASP A 410 -24.10 4.62 35.10
N ILE A 411 -22.77 4.79 34.95
CA ILE A 411 -21.97 4.08 33.95
C ILE A 411 -22.04 2.57 34.21
N SER A 412 -21.81 2.15 35.45
CA SER A 412 -21.90 0.74 35.84
C SER A 412 -23.29 0.16 35.53
N ILE A 413 -24.37 0.87 35.89
CA ILE A 413 -25.74 0.42 35.65
C ILE A 413 -26.05 0.34 34.14
N LEU A 414 -25.59 1.31 33.36
CA LEU A 414 -25.78 1.35 31.91
C LEU A 414 -25.06 0.18 31.22
N LEU A 415 -23.78 -0.04 31.56
CA LEU A 415 -22.97 -1.10 30.98
C LEU A 415 -23.47 -2.50 31.38
N GLU A 416 -23.94 -2.67 32.61
CA GLU A 416 -24.60 -3.90 33.07
C GLU A 416 -25.81 -4.22 32.18
N ARG A 417 -26.70 -3.25 31.96
CA ARG A 417 -27.89 -3.43 31.10
C ARG A 417 -27.54 -3.70 29.64
N VAL A 418 -26.51 -3.05 29.10
CA VAL A 418 -26.02 -3.32 27.74
C VAL A 418 -25.51 -4.75 27.67
N SER A 419 -24.78 -5.21 28.69
CA SER A 419 -24.26 -6.58 28.74
C SER A 419 -25.37 -7.64 28.77
N GLU A 420 -26.49 -7.39 29.48
CA GLU A 420 -27.66 -8.28 29.50
C GLU A 420 -28.28 -8.48 28.11
N HIS A 421 -28.18 -7.48 27.23
CA HIS A 421 -28.76 -7.50 25.88
C HIS A 421 -27.74 -7.82 24.78
N ALA A 422 -26.44 -7.80 25.10
CA ALA A 422 -25.32 -8.13 24.22
C ALA A 422 -24.98 -9.63 24.28
N ASP A 423 -25.96 -10.49 24.02
CA ASP A 423 -25.83 -11.95 24.09
C ASP A 423 -25.16 -12.61 22.86
N GLY A 424 -24.75 -11.79 21.87
CA GLY A 424 -24.12 -12.21 20.62
C GLY A 424 -25.04 -12.96 19.65
N LYS A 425 -26.32 -13.17 20.00
CA LYS A 425 -27.34 -13.83 19.17
C LYS A 425 -28.39 -12.85 18.66
N SER A 426 -28.53 -11.69 19.31
CA SER A 426 -29.41 -10.63 18.86
C SER A 426 -28.90 -9.93 17.60
N ASN A 427 -29.81 -9.35 16.82
CA ASN A 427 -29.47 -8.48 15.68
C ASN A 427 -29.04 -7.07 16.13
N VAL A 428 -28.81 -6.85 17.43
CA VAL A 428 -28.46 -5.53 17.98
C VAL A 428 -26.97 -5.51 18.32
N GLN A 429 -26.26 -4.52 17.79
CA GLN A 429 -24.85 -4.28 18.03
C GLN A 429 -24.68 -2.94 18.73
N TYR A 430 -23.79 -2.87 19.72
CA TYR A 430 -23.52 -1.64 20.46
C TYR A 430 -22.17 -1.08 20.05
N LEU A 431 -22.16 0.19 19.65
CA LEU A 431 -20.95 0.99 19.46
C LEU A 431 -20.89 2.00 20.60
N VAL A 432 -19.81 1.96 21.36
CA VAL A 432 -19.64 2.76 22.57
C VAL A 432 -18.51 3.76 22.34
N THR A 433 -18.78 5.05 22.51
CA THR A 433 -17.82 6.14 22.32
C THR A 433 -17.66 6.94 23.60
N SER A 434 -16.42 7.25 23.95
CA SER A 434 -16.02 7.95 25.18
C SER A 434 -14.66 8.61 24.96
N ARG A 435 -14.38 9.68 25.70
CA ARG A 435 -12.99 10.16 25.87
C ARG A 435 -12.12 9.04 26.48
N PRO A 436 -10.82 8.95 26.15
CA PRO A 436 -9.95 7.82 26.49
C PRO A 436 -9.47 7.88 27.96
N TYR A 437 -10.40 7.99 28.90
CA TYR A 437 -10.08 7.93 30.32
C TYR A 437 -9.86 6.48 30.76
N GLU A 438 -8.73 6.21 31.41
CA GLU A 438 -8.33 4.86 31.81
C GLU A 438 -9.37 4.19 32.71
N SER A 439 -10.06 4.95 33.57
CA SER A 439 -11.12 4.44 34.44
C SER A 439 -12.30 3.84 33.65
N ILE A 440 -12.72 4.51 32.58
CA ILE A 440 -13.84 4.07 31.72
C ILE A 440 -13.40 2.87 30.88
N LEU A 441 -12.17 2.90 30.35
CA LEU A 441 -11.60 1.78 29.61
C LEU A 441 -11.49 0.51 30.47
N MET A 442 -11.11 0.66 31.74
CA MET A 442 -11.07 -0.46 32.70
C MET A 442 -12.47 -1.00 33.01
N GLU A 443 -13.46 -0.13 33.19
CA GLU A 443 -14.84 -0.52 33.52
C GLU A 443 -15.52 -1.26 32.35
N VAL A 444 -15.38 -0.74 31.13
CA VAL A 444 -15.83 -1.42 29.90
C VAL A 444 -15.11 -2.75 29.70
N ARG A 445 -13.78 -2.81 29.92
CA ARG A 445 -13.03 -4.08 29.82
C ARG A 445 -13.42 -5.08 30.90
N SER A 446 -13.72 -4.62 32.11
CA SER A 446 -14.16 -5.49 33.20
C SER A 446 -15.50 -6.15 32.91
N MET A 447 -16.45 -5.43 32.30
CA MET A 447 -17.78 -5.99 31.99
C MET A 447 -17.82 -6.81 30.68
N PHE A 448 -17.06 -6.42 29.66
CA PHE A 448 -17.14 -7.06 28.33
C PHE A 448 -15.91 -7.92 27.97
N GLY A 449 -14.94 -8.05 28.88
CA GLY A 449 -13.63 -8.70 28.65
C GLY A 449 -13.69 -10.14 28.16
N ASP A 450 -14.76 -10.87 28.50
CA ASP A 450 -14.95 -12.27 28.09
C ASP A 450 -15.75 -12.46 26.78
N ILE A 451 -16.31 -11.40 26.20
CA ILE A 451 -17.13 -11.46 24.97
C ILE A 451 -16.23 -11.37 23.71
N LYS A 452 -15.19 -12.21 23.65
CA LYS A 452 -14.36 -12.43 22.44
C LYS A 452 -14.70 -13.73 21.71
N LYS A 453 -15.98 -14.09 21.61
CA LYS A 453 -16.44 -15.25 20.82
C LYS A 453 -17.66 -14.93 19.94
N ALA A 454 -17.55 -13.98 19.03
CA ALA A 454 -18.51 -13.86 17.92
C ALA A 454 -17.92 -13.10 16.73
N VAL A 455 -16.87 -13.66 16.10
CA VAL A 455 -16.56 -13.33 14.70
C VAL A 455 -17.01 -14.55 13.88
N PRO A 456 -18.12 -14.50 13.14
CA PRO A 456 -18.52 -15.61 12.29
C PRO A 456 -17.50 -15.78 11.17
N ARG A 457 -16.77 -16.90 11.21
CA ARG A 457 -16.04 -17.44 10.06
C ARG A 457 -17.06 -17.66 8.93
N ARG A 458 -16.94 -16.90 7.83
CA ARG A 458 -17.70 -17.15 6.60
C ARG A 458 -17.38 -18.57 6.11
N HIS A 459 -18.25 -19.52 6.43
CA HIS A 459 -18.29 -20.81 5.76
C HIS A 459 -18.84 -20.57 4.36
N GLY A 460 -18.03 -20.87 3.35
CA GLY A 460 -18.53 -21.09 2.01
C GLY A 460 -19.50 -22.28 2.02
N ARG A 461 -20.61 -22.15 1.32
CA ARG A 461 -21.35 -23.32 0.85
C ARG A 461 -21.49 -23.23 -0.66
N ALA A 462 -20.89 -24.23 -1.30
CA ALA A 462 -21.29 -24.76 -2.59
C ALA A 462 -22.79 -25.11 -2.58
N GLY A 463 -23.41 -25.05 -3.76
CA GLY A 463 -24.77 -25.53 -3.96
C GLY A 463 -25.35 -25.11 -5.30
N ARG A 464 -25.13 -25.95 -6.30
CA ARG A 464 -25.74 -25.94 -7.63
C ARG A 464 -27.14 -26.58 -7.53
N LYS A 465 -28.01 -26.27 -8.51
CA LYS A 465 -29.30 -26.92 -8.89
C LYS A 465 -30.53 -26.48 -8.08
N ASP A 466 -31.70 -26.25 -8.67
CA ASP A 466 -32.24 -26.59 -10.00
C ASP A 466 -32.75 -25.37 -10.79
#